data_AF-A0A953F8B8-F1
#
_entry.id   AF-A0A953F8B8-F1
#
_cell.length_a   1.000
_cell.length_b   1.000
_cell.length_c   1.000
_cell.angle_alpha   90.00
_cell.angle_beta   90.00
_cell.angle_gamma   90.00
#
_symmetry.space_group_name_H-M   'P 1'
#
loop_
_entity.id
_entity.type
_entity.pdbx_description
1 polymer ?
#
loop_
_entity_poly.entity_id
_entity_poly.type
_entity_poly.pdbx_seq_one_letter_code
_entity_poly.pdbx_strand_id
1 'polypeptide(L)'
;MIASCSAPKKQADQDTVAGFRPHPQRVSKHEVSTLTIGSPAPAFTLPDVHGKMVSLADFSEATYLVIVFTCNHCPTAQAYEDRLIQFTSDYKDKGVQVAAIMPNSAAALMPEECGYTDLTDNFEEMVIRSDYKKFNFPYLYDGDDEAVSIQYGPVATPHAFVFDRDRKLQYVGRMDGIEKPGKANAEDLRQAMDELIAGKPVTNAVTKSFGCSVKWGWKDEYNAHVLKEWMDKPVALEKLTDAGIREVIANKSDKLRLINVWATWCAPCVAEYPSIVELQRWYGARSFEFISLSADNPDKEKKALEFLQKKHSPVKNYLYDGEDKYKLIEAVDREWNGALPYTLLVEPGGKIVYRNQGTVDLLELKRAIVEHPLIGRFY
;
A
#
# COMPACT_ATOMS: atom_id res chain seq x y z
N MET A 1 42.69 -13.92 -25.77
CA MET A 1 42.39 -13.18 -24.53
C MET A 1 41.27 -12.21 -24.84
N ILE A 2 40.02 -12.57 -24.54
CA ILE A 2 38.87 -11.67 -24.66
C ILE A 2 38.27 -11.64 -23.27
N ALA A 3 38.48 -10.53 -22.58
CA ALA A 3 37.98 -10.28 -21.24
C ALA A 3 36.45 -10.20 -21.30
N SER A 4 35.79 -11.14 -20.63
CA SER A 4 34.37 -11.09 -20.34
C SER A 4 34.13 -9.96 -19.34
N CYS A 5 33.58 -8.84 -19.84
CA CYS A 5 32.98 -7.82 -18.99
C CYS A 5 31.65 -8.36 -18.47
N SER A 6 31.68 -9.05 -17.34
CA SER A 6 30.48 -9.34 -16.55
C SER A 6 30.01 -8.03 -15.91
N ALA A 7 28.89 -7.50 -16.40
CA ALA A 7 28.19 -6.41 -15.71
C ALA A 7 27.74 -6.90 -14.33
N PRO A 8 27.83 -6.08 -13.28
CA PRO A 8 27.38 -6.48 -11.95
C PRO A 8 25.86 -6.64 -12.00
N LYS A 9 25.38 -7.85 -11.72
CA LYS A 9 23.98 -8.05 -11.32
C LYS A 9 23.77 -7.22 -10.05
N LYS A 10 23.07 -6.09 -10.15
CA LYS A 10 22.31 -5.57 -9.01
C LYS A 10 21.13 -6.53 -8.81
N GLN A 11 21.45 -7.67 -8.21
CA GLN A 11 20.51 -8.39 -7.38
C GLN A 11 20.18 -7.38 -6.28
N ALA A 12 18.93 -6.92 -6.23
CA ALA A 12 18.47 -6.10 -5.11
C ALA A 12 18.90 -6.86 -3.85
N ASP A 13 19.83 -6.27 -3.10
CA ASP A 13 20.27 -6.83 -1.85
C ASP A 13 19.01 -7.09 -1.03
N GLN A 14 18.80 -8.36 -0.73
CA GLN A 14 17.97 -8.81 0.37
C GLN A 14 18.69 -8.35 1.65
N ASP A 15 18.81 -7.04 1.84
CA ASP A 15 19.25 -6.43 3.07
C ASP A 15 18.11 -6.65 4.06
N THR A 16 18.09 -7.88 4.57
CA THR A 16 17.39 -8.27 5.77
C THR A 16 17.73 -7.22 6.81
N VAL A 17 16.73 -6.44 7.16
CA VAL A 17 16.77 -5.64 8.38
C VAL A 17 17.24 -6.56 9.51
N ALA A 18 18.36 -6.21 10.14
CA ALA A 18 19.23 -7.08 10.92
C ALA A 18 18.55 -8.28 11.62
N GLY A 19 18.54 -9.45 10.97
CA GLY A 19 18.26 -10.75 11.60
C GLY A 19 16.81 -11.26 11.56
N PHE A 20 15.80 -10.45 11.24
CA PHE A 20 14.43 -10.93 11.05
C PHE A 20 14.15 -11.26 9.58
N ARG A 21 13.40 -12.33 9.34
CA ARG A 21 12.90 -12.71 8.00
C ARG A 21 11.40 -12.96 8.10
N PRO A 22 10.55 -12.14 7.46
CA PRO A 22 9.11 -12.34 7.52
C PRO A 22 8.76 -13.68 6.87
N HIS A 23 7.81 -14.38 7.47
CA HIS A 23 7.27 -15.63 6.99
C HIS A 23 5.74 -15.63 7.19
N PRO A 24 4.98 -14.85 6.40
CA PRO A 24 3.52 -14.82 6.49
C PRO A 24 2.93 -16.19 6.24
N GLN A 25 2.14 -16.67 7.20
CA GLN A 25 1.49 -17.97 7.16
C GLN A 25 -0.02 -17.84 7.08
N ARG A 26 -0.64 -18.80 6.40
CA ARG A 26 -2.06 -19.05 6.60
C ARG A 26 -2.22 -19.70 7.97
N VAL A 27 -2.94 -19.02 8.86
CA VAL A 27 -3.25 -19.55 10.20
C VAL A 27 -4.68 -20.11 10.26
N SER A 28 -4.99 -20.87 11.32
CA SER A 28 -6.35 -21.36 11.55
C SER A 28 -7.32 -20.22 11.87
N LYS A 29 -8.61 -20.40 11.59
CA LYS A 29 -9.62 -19.43 12.00
C LYS A 29 -9.73 -19.36 13.53
N HIS A 30 -9.61 -18.16 14.08
CA HIS A 30 -9.82 -17.88 15.50
C HIS A 30 -11.07 -17.01 15.73
N GLU A 31 -11.70 -17.19 16.88
CA GLU A 31 -12.63 -16.20 17.42
C GLU A 31 -11.78 -15.11 18.08
N VAL A 32 -11.98 -13.86 17.65
CA VAL A 32 -11.19 -12.71 18.11
C VAL A 32 -12.12 -11.80 18.91
N SER A 33 -11.77 -11.57 20.17
CA SER A 33 -12.50 -10.69 21.08
C SER A 33 -11.58 -9.58 21.57
N THR A 34 -12.05 -8.34 21.47
CA THR A 34 -11.33 -7.17 21.99
C THR A 34 -11.24 -7.24 23.50
N LEU A 35 -10.06 -6.94 24.05
CA LEU A 35 -9.85 -6.83 25.50
C LEU A 35 -10.85 -5.85 26.15
N THR A 36 -11.29 -6.18 27.36
CA THR A 36 -12.17 -5.34 28.16
C THR A 36 -11.37 -4.48 29.13
N ILE A 37 -11.96 -3.38 29.59
CA ILE A 37 -11.34 -2.50 30.58
C ILE A 37 -10.95 -3.30 31.83
N GLY A 38 -9.73 -3.08 32.31
CA GLY A 38 -9.11 -3.79 33.42
C GLY A 38 -8.34 -5.06 33.03
N SER A 39 -8.46 -5.56 31.80
CA SER A 39 -7.65 -6.69 31.33
C SER A 39 -6.15 -6.36 31.35
N PRO A 40 -5.28 -7.31 31.74
CA PRO A 40 -3.84 -7.12 31.59
C PRO A 40 -3.45 -7.11 30.11
N ALA A 41 -2.45 -6.31 29.75
CA ALA A 41 -1.86 -6.35 28.42
C ALA A 41 -1.26 -7.74 28.14
N PRO A 42 -1.71 -8.47 27.09
CA PRO A 42 -1.07 -9.71 26.68
C PRO A 42 0.41 -9.47 26.34
N ALA A 43 1.27 -10.40 26.77
CA ALA A 43 2.70 -10.34 26.47
C ALA A 43 2.92 -10.47 24.95
N PHE A 44 3.91 -9.75 24.44
CA PHE A 44 4.35 -9.86 23.05
C PHE A 44 5.86 -9.73 22.96
N THR A 45 6.43 -10.21 21.86
CA THR A 45 7.79 -9.95 21.41
C THR A 45 7.76 -9.95 19.89
N LEU A 46 7.84 -8.77 19.28
CA LEU A 46 7.64 -8.56 17.84
C LEU A 46 8.84 -7.82 17.25
N PRO A 47 9.23 -8.10 15.99
CA PRO A 47 10.24 -7.31 15.31
C PRO A 47 9.72 -5.91 15.00
N ASP A 48 10.52 -4.89 15.26
CA ASP A 48 10.31 -3.54 14.72
C ASP A 48 10.80 -3.44 13.27
N VAL A 49 10.53 -2.32 12.61
CA VAL A 49 11.02 -1.99 11.26
C VAL A 49 12.55 -1.94 11.12
N HIS A 50 13.30 -2.09 12.22
CA HIS A 50 14.76 -2.22 12.25
C HIS A 50 15.21 -3.64 12.64
N GLY A 51 14.29 -4.61 12.64
CA GLY A 51 14.56 -6.03 12.91
C GLY A 51 14.83 -6.33 14.38
N LYS A 52 14.76 -5.32 15.26
CA LYS A 52 14.96 -5.48 16.69
C LYS A 52 13.69 -6.06 17.28
N MET A 53 13.82 -7.14 18.05
CA MET A 53 12.70 -7.67 18.83
C MET A 53 12.37 -6.70 19.97
N VAL A 54 11.14 -6.23 19.99
CA VAL A 54 10.57 -5.36 21.03
C VAL A 54 9.47 -6.14 21.75
N SER A 55 9.57 -6.18 23.07
CA SER A 55 8.66 -6.88 23.96
C SER A 55 7.83 -5.93 24.80
N LEU A 56 6.75 -6.43 25.40
CA LEU A 56 5.97 -5.67 26.39
C LEU A 56 6.84 -5.17 27.55
N ALA A 57 7.87 -5.93 27.92
CA ALA A 57 8.79 -5.61 29.02
C ALA A 57 9.71 -4.43 28.71
N ASP A 58 10.00 -4.14 27.42
CA ASP A 58 10.83 -3.00 27.01
C ASP A 58 10.17 -1.64 27.32
N PHE A 59 8.87 -1.66 27.62
CA PHE A 59 8.11 -0.49 28.04
C PHE A 59 8.04 -0.34 29.57
N SER A 60 8.79 -1.08 30.39
CA SER A 60 8.64 -1.11 31.87
C SER A 60 8.65 0.26 32.55
N GLU A 61 9.41 1.21 31.99
CA GLU A 61 9.54 2.57 32.52
C GLU A 61 8.35 3.48 32.17
N ALA A 62 7.50 3.08 31.22
CA ALA A 62 6.32 3.85 30.85
C ALA A 62 5.25 3.76 31.95
N THR A 63 4.88 4.92 32.51
CA THR A 63 3.71 5.04 33.39
C THR A 63 2.44 4.66 32.62
N TYR A 64 2.35 5.02 31.35
CA TYR A 64 1.26 4.61 30.46
C TYR A 64 1.81 4.10 29.14
N LEU A 65 1.25 3.00 28.65
CA LEU A 65 1.59 2.44 27.35
C LEU A 65 0.38 2.54 26.42
N VAL A 66 0.56 3.17 25.27
CA VAL A 66 -0.44 3.24 24.21
C VAL A 66 -0.02 2.31 23.08
N ILE A 67 -0.85 1.31 22.79
CA ILE A 67 -0.68 0.41 21.64
C ILE A 67 -1.72 0.78 20.60
N VAL A 68 -1.29 1.05 19.37
CA VAL A 68 -2.19 1.33 18.24
C VAL A 68 -1.99 0.28 17.16
N PHE A 69 -3.03 -0.52 16.91
CA PHE A 69 -3.04 -1.39 15.74
C PHE A 69 -3.35 -0.57 14.51
N THR A 70 -2.44 -0.54 13.53
CA THR A 70 -2.51 0.30 12.32
C THR A 70 -1.98 -0.45 11.10
N CYS A 71 -2.08 0.11 9.89
CA CYS A 71 -1.51 -0.49 8.69
C CYS A 71 -1.09 0.56 7.65
N ASN A 72 -0.50 0.11 6.54
CA ASN A 72 0.03 0.99 5.50
C ASN A 72 -1.03 1.30 4.44
N HIS A 73 -1.90 0.33 4.10
CA HIS A 73 -2.80 0.48 2.95
C HIS A 73 -4.10 1.23 3.25
N CYS A 74 -4.62 1.13 4.49
CA CYS A 74 -5.92 1.68 4.84
C CYS A 74 -5.92 3.21 4.76
N PRO A 75 -6.86 3.84 4.02
CA PRO A 75 -6.94 5.30 3.94
C PRO A 75 -7.16 5.94 5.32
N THR A 76 -7.98 5.32 6.17
CA THR A 76 -8.17 5.77 7.56
C THR A 76 -6.86 5.69 8.33
N ALA A 77 -6.17 4.55 8.35
CA ALA A 77 -4.90 4.41 9.06
C ALA A 77 -3.87 5.46 8.63
N GLN A 78 -3.71 5.65 7.32
CA GLN A 78 -2.81 6.66 6.77
C GLN A 78 -3.18 8.09 7.23
N ALA A 79 -4.48 8.41 7.35
CA ALA A 79 -4.97 9.74 7.73
C ALA A 79 -4.67 10.11 9.20
N TYR A 80 -4.42 9.10 10.05
CA TYR A 80 -4.17 9.28 11.49
C TYR A 80 -2.67 9.31 11.85
N GLU A 81 -1.78 8.96 10.92
CA GLU A 81 -0.34 8.88 11.16
C GLU A 81 0.25 10.17 11.76
N ASP A 82 -0.04 11.32 11.16
CA ASP A 82 0.48 12.61 11.64
C ASP A 82 -0.05 12.96 13.03
N ARG A 83 -1.29 12.54 13.35
CA ARG A 83 -1.89 12.73 14.68
C ARG A 83 -1.22 11.84 15.70
N LEU A 84 -0.91 10.60 15.35
CA LEU A 84 -0.21 9.66 16.22
C LEU A 84 1.24 10.11 16.49
N ILE A 85 1.93 10.63 15.46
CA ILE A 85 3.27 11.22 15.60
C ILE A 85 3.23 12.43 16.55
N GLN A 86 2.26 13.34 16.35
CA GLN A 86 2.10 14.52 17.19
C GLN A 86 1.73 14.14 18.63
N PHE A 87 0.78 13.22 18.81
CA PHE A 87 0.40 12.69 20.12
C PHE A 87 1.60 12.10 20.84
N THR A 88 2.40 11.26 20.17
CA THR A 88 3.62 10.68 20.76
C THR A 88 4.58 11.77 21.24
N SER A 89 4.77 12.82 20.44
CA SER A 89 5.63 13.96 20.81
C SER A 89 5.11 14.74 22.02
N ASP A 90 3.80 14.98 22.08
CA ASP A 90 3.16 15.79 23.13
C ASP A 90 3.12 15.11 24.50
N TYR A 91 3.18 13.77 24.53
CA TYR A 91 3.00 12.96 25.74
C TYR A 91 4.27 12.22 26.21
N LYS A 92 5.34 12.18 25.41
CA LYS A 92 6.60 11.48 25.77
C LYS A 92 7.17 11.91 27.14
N ASP A 93 7.11 13.21 27.45
CA ASP A 93 7.67 13.78 28.68
C ASP A 93 6.69 13.68 29.87
N LYS A 94 5.51 13.07 29.66
CA LYS A 94 4.46 12.85 30.66
C LYS A 94 4.38 11.37 31.10
N GLY A 95 5.43 10.60 30.85
CA GLY A 95 5.51 9.18 31.21
C GLY A 95 4.72 8.25 30.28
N VAL A 96 4.43 8.69 29.05
CA VAL A 96 3.69 7.91 28.05
C VAL A 96 4.66 7.39 26.99
N GLN A 97 4.55 6.11 26.67
CA GLN A 97 5.20 5.51 25.51
C GLN A 97 4.15 4.95 24.55
N VAL A 98 4.47 5.00 23.25
CA VAL A 98 3.57 4.56 22.17
C VAL A 98 4.26 3.44 21.39
N ALA A 99 3.50 2.42 21.00
CA ALA A 99 3.90 1.41 20.03
C ALA A 99 2.79 1.22 19.00
N ALA A 100 3.15 1.15 17.73
CA ALA A 100 2.23 0.78 16.66
C ALA A 100 2.45 -0.69 16.29
N ILE A 101 1.39 -1.43 15.99
CA ILE A 101 1.47 -2.84 15.55
C ILE A 101 0.75 -2.98 14.21
N MET A 102 1.41 -3.58 13.22
CA MET A 102 0.80 -4.06 11.99
C MET A 102 0.12 -5.40 12.24
N PRO A 103 -1.22 -5.50 12.24
CA PRO A 103 -1.94 -6.74 12.54
C PRO A 103 -2.23 -7.59 11.30
N ASN A 104 -1.92 -7.08 10.11
CA ASN A 104 -2.42 -7.66 8.87
C ASN A 104 -1.46 -8.72 8.34
N SER A 105 -1.99 -9.90 8.02
CA SER A 105 -1.27 -10.87 7.21
C SER A 105 -1.15 -10.41 5.75
N ALA A 106 0.09 -10.34 5.26
CA ALA A 106 0.36 -10.03 3.85
C ALA A 106 -0.25 -11.08 2.89
N ALA A 107 -0.51 -12.31 3.36
CA ALA A 107 -1.16 -13.36 2.58
C ALA A 107 -2.66 -13.10 2.34
N ALA A 108 -3.29 -12.29 3.19
CA ALA A 108 -4.72 -11.99 3.13
C ALA A 108 -5.04 -10.64 2.46
N LEU A 109 -4.06 -9.76 2.27
CA LEU A 109 -4.27 -8.47 1.62
C LEU A 109 -4.41 -8.62 0.09
N MET A 110 -5.48 -8.07 -0.48
CA MET A 110 -5.67 -8.06 -1.93
C MET A 110 -5.10 -6.79 -2.57
N PRO A 111 -4.60 -6.88 -3.82
CA PRO A 111 -4.28 -5.71 -4.63
C PRO A 111 -5.43 -4.69 -4.68
N GLU A 112 -6.67 -5.15 -4.83
CA GLU A 112 -7.88 -4.32 -4.89
C GLU A 112 -8.14 -3.49 -3.61
N GLU A 113 -7.54 -3.85 -2.48
CA GLU A 113 -7.63 -3.10 -1.22
C GLU A 113 -6.59 -1.97 -1.15
N CYS A 114 -5.62 -1.96 -2.06
CA CYS A 114 -4.49 -1.02 -2.05
C CYS A 114 -4.77 0.28 -2.83
N GLY A 115 -6.03 0.58 -3.17
CA GLY A 115 -6.38 1.72 -4.03
C GLY A 115 -6.09 3.12 -3.47
N TYR A 116 -5.71 3.23 -2.20
CA TYR A 116 -5.39 4.50 -1.53
C TYR A 116 -3.93 4.61 -1.10
N THR A 117 -3.09 3.65 -1.48
CA THR A 117 -1.72 3.53 -0.97
C THR A 117 -0.72 3.27 -2.09
N ASP A 118 0.53 3.59 -1.80
CA ASP A 118 1.70 3.20 -2.57
C ASP A 118 2.34 1.90 -2.06
N LEU A 119 1.87 1.39 -0.92
CA LEU A 119 2.46 0.29 -0.16
C LEU A 119 1.39 -0.69 0.35
N THR A 120 1.68 -1.98 0.27
CA THR A 120 1.07 -3.09 0.98
C THR A 120 1.49 -3.13 2.47
N ASP A 121 1.04 -4.15 3.17
CA ASP A 121 1.31 -4.37 4.60
C ASP A 121 2.43 -5.39 4.88
N ASN A 122 3.25 -5.74 3.87
CA ASN A 122 4.43 -6.58 4.12
C ASN A 122 5.48 -5.84 4.97
N PHE A 123 6.37 -6.61 5.61
CA PHE A 123 7.37 -6.08 6.53
C PHE A 123 8.31 -5.07 5.84
N GLU A 124 8.80 -5.38 4.65
CA GLU A 124 9.71 -4.52 3.90
C GLU A 124 9.10 -3.14 3.61
N GLU A 125 7.81 -3.11 3.29
CA GLU A 125 7.09 -1.87 2.99
C GLU A 125 6.66 -1.11 4.25
N MET A 126 6.55 -1.78 5.41
CA MET A 126 6.48 -1.07 6.70
C MET A 126 7.73 -0.23 6.96
N VAL A 127 8.92 -0.72 6.60
CA VAL A 127 10.18 0.05 6.72
C VAL A 127 10.08 1.32 5.87
N ILE A 128 9.68 1.17 4.60
CA ILE A 128 9.50 2.29 3.67
C ILE A 128 8.50 3.31 4.24
N ARG A 129 7.37 2.83 4.79
CA ARG A 129 6.34 3.72 5.35
C ARG A 129 6.85 4.47 6.58
N SER A 130 7.49 3.75 7.49
CA SER A 130 8.06 4.31 8.72
C SER A 130 9.08 5.39 8.44
N ASP A 131 9.99 5.16 7.48
CA ASP A 131 11.01 6.13 7.09
C ASP A 131 10.40 7.35 6.39
N TYR A 132 9.43 7.13 5.49
CA TYR A 132 8.75 8.20 4.77
C TYR A 132 7.98 9.13 5.73
N LYS A 133 7.26 8.56 6.70
CA LYS A 133 6.48 9.32 7.68
C LYS A 133 7.27 9.76 8.90
N LYS A 134 8.49 9.24 9.08
CA LYS A 134 9.36 9.47 10.24
C LYS A 134 8.65 9.14 11.55
N PHE A 135 8.09 7.93 11.64
CA PHE A 135 7.46 7.47 12.87
C PHE A 135 8.43 7.60 14.05
N ASN A 136 7.95 8.24 15.12
CA ASN A 136 8.71 8.53 16.34
C ASN A 136 8.36 7.55 17.49
N PHE A 137 7.80 6.40 17.12
CA PHE A 137 7.43 5.28 17.98
C PHE A 137 7.81 3.98 17.26
N PRO A 138 8.06 2.87 17.99
CA PRO A 138 8.26 1.57 17.36
C PRO A 138 7.06 1.15 16.53
N TYR A 139 7.30 0.73 15.29
CA TYR A 139 6.30 0.11 14.43
C TYR A 139 6.63 -1.38 14.30
N LEU A 140 5.80 -2.22 14.92
CA LEU A 140 6.04 -3.63 15.14
C LEU A 140 5.22 -4.48 14.17
N TYR A 141 5.77 -5.59 13.72
CA TYR A 141 5.13 -6.48 12.76
C TYR A 141 4.62 -7.76 13.41
N ASP A 142 3.32 -8.00 13.28
CA ASP A 142 2.62 -9.21 13.76
C ASP A 142 1.96 -9.97 12.59
N GLY A 143 2.28 -9.64 11.34
CA GLY A 143 1.61 -10.20 10.15
C GLY A 143 1.98 -11.64 9.79
N ASP A 144 2.92 -12.28 10.52
CA ASP A 144 3.35 -13.64 10.23
C ASP A 144 2.32 -14.69 10.65
N ASP A 145 1.85 -14.61 11.89
CA ASP A 145 0.86 -15.51 12.47
C ASP A 145 -0.27 -14.79 13.23
N GLU A 146 -0.15 -13.46 13.39
CA GLU A 146 -1.16 -12.58 14.00
C GLU A 146 -1.46 -12.93 15.46
N ALA A 147 -0.55 -13.67 16.12
CA ALA A 147 -0.77 -14.25 17.45
C ALA A 147 -0.95 -13.17 18.53
N VAL A 148 -0.31 -12.01 18.40
CA VAL A 148 -0.49 -10.89 19.33
C VAL A 148 -1.83 -10.21 19.07
N SER A 149 -2.14 -9.93 17.80
CA SER A 149 -3.39 -9.29 17.38
C SER A 149 -4.61 -10.12 17.79
N ILE A 150 -4.55 -11.45 17.69
CA ILE A 150 -5.63 -12.34 18.17
C ILE A 150 -5.90 -12.15 19.67
N GLN A 151 -4.87 -11.94 20.49
CA GLN A 151 -5.01 -11.78 21.94
C GLN A 151 -5.50 -10.39 22.36
N TYR A 152 -5.14 -9.35 21.63
CA TYR A 152 -5.61 -7.97 21.89
C TYR A 152 -7.00 -7.71 21.29
N GLY A 153 -7.28 -8.32 20.14
CA GLY A 153 -8.52 -8.23 19.42
C GLY A 153 -8.81 -6.86 18.77
N PRO A 154 -7.93 -6.31 17.93
CA PRO A 154 -8.26 -5.12 17.14
C PRO A 154 -9.38 -5.42 16.14
N VAL A 155 -10.35 -4.51 16.03
CA VAL A 155 -11.50 -4.67 15.11
C VAL A 155 -11.29 -3.92 13.79
N ALA A 156 -10.44 -2.90 13.79
CA ALA A 156 -10.15 -2.04 12.65
C ALA A 156 -8.73 -1.48 12.74
N THR A 157 -8.24 -0.90 11.65
CA THR A 157 -7.04 -0.06 11.65
C THR A 157 -7.42 1.39 11.31
N PRO A 158 -7.13 2.39 12.17
CA PRO A 158 -6.44 2.28 13.45
C PRO A 158 -7.36 1.87 14.62
N HIS A 159 -6.80 1.25 15.66
CA HIS A 159 -7.49 0.96 16.93
C HIS A 159 -6.54 1.11 18.12
N ALA A 160 -6.88 2.00 19.07
CA ALA A 160 -6.01 2.34 20.21
C ALA A 160 -6.38 1.57 21.48
N PHE A 161 -5.36 1.19 22.24
CA PHE A 161 -5.41 0.54 23.54
C PHE A 161 -4.46 1.28 24.49
N VAL A 162 -4.97 1.77 25.63
CA VAL A 162 -4.18 2.49 26.62
C VAL A 162 -4.10 1.67 27.89
N PHE A 163 -2.88 1.41 28.35
CA PHE A 163 -2.60 0.65 29.56
C PHE A 163 -1.95 1.55 30.62
N ASP A 164 -2.30 1.33 31.88
CA ASP A 164 -1.66 1.99 33.02
C ASP A 164 -0.30 1.35 33.40
N ARG A 165 0.26 1.80 34.53
CA ARG A 165 1.57 1.35 35.05
C ARG A 165 1.58 -0.14 35.41
N ASP A 166 0.44 -0.69 35.80
CA ASP A 166 0.26 -2.12 36.08
C ASP A 166 -0.09 -2.91 34.81
N ARG A 167 -0.04 -2.25 33.65
CA ARG A 167 -0.44 -2.77 32.34
C ARG A 167 -1.89 -3.25 32.30
N LYS A 168 -2.80 -2.58 33.03
CA LYS A 168 -4.24 -2.80 32.91
C LYS A 168 -4.84 -1.84 31.91
N LEU A 169 -5.73 -2.35 31.06
CA LEU A 169 -6.39 -1.57 30.02
C LEU A 169 -7.31 -0.52 30.65
N GLN A 170 -7.08 0.75 30.34
CA GLN A 170 -7.85 1.89 30.82
C GLN A 170 -8.69 2.55 29.71
N TYR A 171 -8.28 2.37 28.45
CA TYR A 171 -9.04 2.86 27.30
C TYR A 171 -8.88 1.92 26.10
N VAL A 172 -9.96 1.71 25.35
CA VAL A 172 -9.94 1.02 24.07
C VAL A 172 -10.93 1.65 23.09
N GLY A 173 -10.46 1.96 21.89
CA GLY A 173 -11.32 2.52 20.84
C GLY A 173 -10.61 3.45 19.85
N ARG A 174 -11.38 4.38 19.27
CA ARG A 174 -10.88 5.32 18.25
C ARG A 174 -9.92 6.33 18.84
N MET A 175 -9.20 7.05 17.98
CA MET A 175 -8.40 8.19 18.44
C MET A 175 -9.24 9.48 18.51
N ASP A 176 -10.17 9.66 17.57
CA ASP A 176 -11.07 10.82 17.48
C ASP A 176 -12.32 10.53 16.64
N GLY A 177 -13.20 11.52 16.49
CA GLY A 177 -14.46 11.39 15.77
C GLY A 177 -14.41 11.70 14.26
N ILE A 178 -13.28 12.15 13.69
CA ILE A 178 -13.23 12.63 12.29
C ILE A 178 -11.96 12.15 11.58
N GLU A 179 -12.11 11.27 10.59
CA GLU A 179 -10.96 10.72 9.84
C GLU A 179 -10.22 11.76 9.00
N LYS A 180 -10.93 12.78 8.49
CA LYS A 180 -10.37 13.78 7.57
C LYS A 180 -9.18 14.53 8.18
N PRO A 181 -7.96 14.46 7.60
CA PRO A 181 -6.79 15.19 8.08
C PRO A 181 -7.05 16.68 8.31
N GLY A 182 -6.52 17.22 9.41
CA GLY A 182 -6.66 18.63 9.80
C GLY A 182 -8.04 19.03 10.35
N LYS A 183 -8.98 18.09 10.52
CA LYS A 183 -10.30 18.35 11.13
C LYS A 183 -10.48 17.80 12.54
N ALA A 184 -9.59 16.91 12.98
CA ALA A 184 -9.51 16.37 14.34
C ALA A 184 -8.05 16.18 14.74
N ASN A 185 -7.82 15.92 16.04
CA ASN A 185 -6.46 15.80 16.60
C ASN A 185 -6.41 14.74 17.71
N ALA A 186 -6.96 13.56 17.47
CA ALA A 186 -6.98 12.48 18.45
C ALA A 186 -7.63 12.89 19.80
N GLU A 187 -8.69 13.71 19.79
CA GLU A 187 -9.28 14.30 21.00
C GLU A 187 -9.76 13.26 22.04
N ASP A 188 -10.27 12.10 21.60
CA ASP A 188 -10.73 11.06 22.53
C ASP A 188 -9.53 10.36 23.20
N LEU A 189 -8.47 10.06 22.43
CA LEU A 189 -7.25 9.47 22.97
C LEU A 189 -6.52 10.45 23.90
N ARG A 190 -6.45 11.74 23.51
CA ARG A 190 -5.85 12.81 24.32
C ARG A 190 -6.62 13.01 25.62
N GLN A 191 -7.95 13.04 25.57
CA GLN A 191 -8.78 13.16 26.76
C GLN A 191 -8.53 11.99 27.71
N ALA A 192 -8.53 10.74 27.21
CA ALA A 192 -8.27 9.57 28.04
C ALA A 192 -6.89 9.66 28.72
N MET A 193 -5.87 10.09 27.99
CA MET A 193 -4.53 10.28 28.56
C MET A 193 -4.48 11.41 29.60
N ASP A 194 -5.08 12.56 29.32
CA ASP A 194 -5.08 13.71 30.23
C ASP A 194 -5.83 13.40 31.52
N GLU A 195 -6.94 12.66 31.44
CA GLU A 195 -7.68 12.18 32.61
C GLU A 195 -6.83 11.22 33.46
N LEU A 196 -6.18 10.25 32.82
CA LEU A 196 -5.30 9.30 33.51
C LEU A 196 -4.12 9.99 34.19
N ILE A 197 -3.44 10.90 33.49
CA ILE A 197 -2.30 11.68 34.03
C ILE A 197 -2.75 12.55 35.21
N ALA A 198 -3.98 13.07 35.17
CA ALA A 198 -4.57 13.81 36.28
C ALA A 198 -5.04 12.92 37.45
N GLY A 199 -4.83 11.60 37.38
CA GLY A 199 -5.28 10.63 38.40
C GLY A 199 -6.79 10.42 38.41
N LYS A 200 -7.48 10.72 37.30
CA LYS A 200 -8.94 10.57 37.17
C LYS A 200 -9.29 9.30 36.39
N PRO A 201 -10.44 8.67 36.67
CA PRO A 201 -10.99 7.64 35.78
C PRO A 201 -11.26 8.19 34.39
N VAL A 202 -11.07 7.36 33.36
CA VAL A 202 -11.39 7.74 31.97
C VAL A 202 -12.90 7.81 31.80
N THR A 203 -13.41 8.99 31.43
CA THR A 203 -14.86 9.25 31.30
C THR A 203 -15.51 8.33 30.27
N ASN A 204 -14.87 8.19 29.11
CA ASN A 204 -15.32 7.35 28.00
C ASN A 204 -14.29 6.26 27.72
N ALA A 205 -14.15 5.30 28.62
CA ALA A 205 -13.12 4.26 28.54
C ALA A 205 -13.25 3.34 27.31
N VAL A 206 -14.45 3.20 26.74
CA VAL A 206 -14.69 2.37 25.54
C VAL A 206 -15.37 3.21 24.47
N THR A 207 -14.73 3.34 23.31
CA THR A 207 -15.31 3.97 22.14
C THR A 207 -15.30 3.00 20.95
N LYS A 208 -16.17 3.24 19.96
CA LYS A 208 -16.16 2.45 18.72
C LYS A 208 -15.03 2.92 17.81
N SER A 209 -14.38 1.98 17.13
CA SER A 209 -13.35 2.26 16.12
C SER A 209 -13.91 2.05 14.71
N PHE A 210 -13.49 2.92 13.79
CA PHE A 210 -13.88 2.86 12.39
C PHE A 210 -12.62 2.88 11.51
N GLY A 211 -12.62 2.09 10.44
CA GLY A 211 -11.48 1.87 9.55
C GLY A 211 -11.59 0.52 8.82
N CYS A 212 -10.54 0.14 8.10
CA CYS A 212 -10.49 -1.17 7.44
C CYS A 212 -10.42 -2.31 8.48
N SER A 213 -11.09 -3.43 8.20
CA SER A 213 -10.94 -4.65 9.01
C SER A 213 -9.52 -5.22 8.88
N VAL A 214 -9.06 -5.88 9.95
CA VAL A 214 -7.80 -6.63 9.97
C VAL A 214 -7.79 -7.73 8.91
N LYS A 215 -6.66 -7.89 8.23
CA LYS A 215 -6.45 -8.87 7.15
C LYS A 215 -5.97 -10.20 7.72
N TRP A 216 -6.89 -10.91 8.37
CA TRP A 216 -6.63 -12.22 8.97
C TRP A 216 -6.17 -13.26 7.94
N GLY A 217 -5.08 -13.97 8.22
CA GLY A 217 -4.47 -14.98 7.34
C GLY A 217 -5.40 -16.14 6.95
N TRP A 218 -6.47 -16.39 7.72
CA TRP A 218 -7.50 -17.40 7.40
C TRP A 218 -8.62 -16.92 6.48
N LYS A 219 -8.64 -15.64 6.10
CA LYS A 219 -9.67 -15.04 5.23
C LYS A 219 -9.18 -14.87 3.78
N ASP A 220 -8.35 -15.80 3.31
CA ASP A 220 -7.79 -15.80 1.95
C ASP A 220 -8.73 -16.37 0.86
N GLU A 221 -9.84 -17.00 1.24
CA GLU A 221 -10.78 -17.61 0.30
C GLU A 221 -11.34 -16.60 -0.72
N TYR A 222 -11.55 -15.35 -0.28
CA TYR A 222 -11.99 -14.28 -1.16
C TYR A 222 -10.90 -13.88 -2.17
N ASN A 223 -9.62 -13.96 -1.79
CA ASN A 223 -8.48 -13.64 -2.67
C ASN A 223 -8.44 -14.60 -3.86
N ALA A 224 -8.66 -15.89 -3.63
CA ALA A 224 -8.72 -16.89 -4.69
C ALA A 224 -9.89 -16.64 -5.65
N HIS A 225 -11.05 -16.22 -5.14
CA HIS A 225 -12.20 -15.87 -5.95
C HIS A 225 -11.94 -14.64 -6.83
N VAL A 226 -11.49 -13.53 -6.24
CA VAL A 226 -11.16 -12.28 -6.96
C VAL A 226 -10.05 -12.50 -7.99
N LEU A 227 -9.03 -13.28 -7.64
CA LEU A 227 -7.99 -13.67 -8.59
C LEU A 227 -8.58 -14.46 -9.75
N LYS A 228 -9.44 -15.45 -9.50
CA LYS A 228 -10.09 -16.21 -10.56
C LYS A 228 -10.93 -15.29 -11.46
N GLU A 229 -11.73 -14.40 -10.89
CA GLU A 229 -12.51 -13.43 -11.66
C GLU A 229 -11.61 -12.54 -12.52
N TRP A 230 -10.46 -12.10 -12.01
CA TRP A 230 -9.48 -11.35 -12.79
C TRP A 230 -8.94 -12.17 -13.97
N MET A 231 -8.57 -13.43 -13.72
CA MET A 231 -7.95 -14.32 -14.70
C MET A 231 -8.93 -14.75 -15.80
N ASP A 232 -10.22 -14.85 -15.48
CA ASP A 232 -11.30 -15.23 -16.40
C ASP A 232 -11.78 -14.05 -17.28
N LYS A 233 -11.37 -12.81 -16.99
CA LYS A 233 -11.75 -11.66 -17.82
C LYS A 233 -11.18 -11.78 -19.24
N PRO A 234 -11.98 -11.45 -20.27
CA PRO A 234 -11.51 -11.53 -21.64
C PRO A 234 -10.38 -10.53 -21.89
N VAL A 235 -9.35 -11.00 -22.60
CA VAL A 235 -8.25 -10.17 -23.08
C VAL A 235 -8.42 -9.95 -24.57
N ALA A 236 -8.60 -8.69 -24.96
CA ALA A 236 -8.72 -8.24 -26.34
C ALA A 236 -7.60 -7.26 -26.69
N LEU A 237 -7.30 -7.15 -27.98
CA LEU A 237 -6.34 -6.22 -28.56
C LEU A 237 -7.00 -5.52 -29.75
N GLU A 238 -7.01 -4.19 -29.73
CA GLU A 238 -7.57 -3.36 -30.80
C GLU A 238 -6.45 -2.60 -31.52
N LYS A 239 -6.56 -2.45 -32.84
CA LYS A 239 -5.60 -1.69 -33.65
C LYS A 239 -6.00 -0.24 -33.76
N LEU A 240 -5.06 0.68 -33.52
CA LEU A 240 -5.28 2.12 -33.63
C LEU A 240 -4.25 2.77 -34.55
N THR A 241 -4.74 3.66 -35.43
CA THR A 241 -3.91 4.57 -36.21
C THR A 241 -3.33 5.68 -35.34
N ASP A 242 -2.46 6.54 -35.88
CA ASP A 242 -1.94 7.71 -35.15
C ASP A 242 -3.06 8.63 -34.65
N ALA A 243 -4.15 8.80 -35.41
CA ALA A 243 -5.33 9.55 -34.99
C ALA A 243 -6.01 8.89 -33.77
N GLY A 244 -6.14 7.56 -33.77
CA GLY A 244 -6.69 6.81 -32.62
C GLY A 244 -5.81 6.93 -31.38
N ILE A 245 -4.48 6.87 -31.53
CA ILE A 245 -3.55 7.08 -30.41
C ILE A 245 -3.69 8.49 -29.84
N ARG A 246 -3.82 9.52 -30.68
CA ARG A 246 -4.05 10.91 -30.21
C ARG A 246 -5.35 11.04 -29.41
N GLU A 247 -6.38 10.29 -29.74
CA GLU A 247 -7.63 10.23 -28.96
C GLU A 247 -7.44 9.55 -27.60
N VAL A 248 -6.58 8.52 -27.53
CA VAL A 248 -6.17 7.91 -26.25
C VAL A 248 -5.39 8.92 -25.38
N ILE A 249 -4.47 9.68 -25.97
CA ILE A 249 -3.70 10.71 -25.24
C ILE A 249 -4.58 11.90 -24.85
N ALA A 250 -5.54 12.30 -25.69
CA ALA A 250 -6.46 13.41 -25.39
C ALA A 250 -7.31 13.17 -24.14
N ASN A 251 -7.43 11.90 -23.70
CA ASN A 251 -8.09 11.47 -22.49
C ASN A 251 -9.41 12.21 -22.21
N LYS A 252 -10.42 11.96 -23.04
CA LYS A 252 -11.77 12.54 -22.92
C LYS A 252 -12.60 11.92 -21.78
N SER A 253 -12.05 11.00 -20.99
CA SER A 253 -12.71 10.44 -19.80
C SER A 253 -12.47 11.35 -18.58
N ASP A 254 -13.09 10.98 -17.46
CA ASP A 254 -12.89 11.60 -16.15
C ASP A 254 -11.80 10.91 -15.31
N LYS A 255 -11.09 9.94 -15.88
CA LYS A 255 -10.10 9.11 -15.18
C LYS A 255 -8.68 9.62 -15.36
N LEU A 256 -7.87 9.48 -14.33
CA LEU A 256 -6.42 9.52 -14.46
C LEU A 256 -5.98 8.27 -15.25
N ARG A 257 -5.30 8.49 -16.37
CA ARG A 257 -4.94 7.42 -17.31
C ARG A 257 -3.46 7.11 -17.23
N LEU A 258 -3.14 5.88 -16.82
CA LEU A 258 -1.80 5.32 -16.96
C LEU A 258 -1.66 4.75 -18.37
N ILE A 259 -0.61 5.13 -19.09
CA ILE A 259 -0.30 4.56 -20.41
C ILE A 259 1.11 4.00 -20.35
N ASN A 260 1.28 2.73 -20.71
CA ASN A 260 2.61 2.13 -20.88
C ASN A 260 2.76 1.70 -22.34
N VAL A 261 3.78 2.23 -23.00
CA VAL A 261 4.17 1.87 -24.35
C VAL A 261 5.23 0.78 -24.28
N TRP A 262 4.95 -0.37 -24.89
CA TRP A 262 5.78 -1.57 -24.79
C TRP A 262 5.84 -2.33 -26.12
N ALA A 263 6.72 -3.33 -26.22
CA ALA A 263 6.72 -4.26 -27.37
C ALA A 263 7.17 -5.66 -26.95
N THR A 264 6.73 -6.70 -27.66
CA THR A 264 7.04 -8.10 -27.33
C THR A 264 8.53 -8.45 -27.46
N TRP A 265 9.30 -7.68 -28.23
CA TRP A 265 10.74 -7.83 -28.41
C TRP A 265 11.56 -7.00 -27.39
N CYS A 266 10.90 -6.11 -26.65
CA CYS A 266 11.53 -5.29 -25.62
C CYS A 266 11.58 -6.07 -24.30
N ALA A 267 12.76 -6.60 -23.97
CA ALA A 267 12.99 -7.36 -22.73
C ALA A 267 12.60 -6.61 -21.44
N PRO A 268 13.01 -5.34 -21.21
CA PRO A 268 12.60 -4.62 -19.99
C PRO A 268 11.09 -4.42 -19.93
N CYS A 269 10.43 -4.14 -21.07
CA CYS A 269 8.99 -4.01 -21.13
C CYS A 269 8.27 -5.29 -20.68
N VAL A 270 8.70 -6.44 -21.22
CA VAL A 270 8.13 -7.76 -20.89
C VAL A 270 8.33 -8.11 -19.41
N ALA A 271 9.45 -7.68 -18.83
CA ALA A 271 9.79 -7.93 -17.43
C ALA A 271 8.90 -7.12 -16.47
N GLU A 272 8.67 -5.83 -16.74
CA GLU A 272 7.88 -4.96 -15.85
C GLU A 272 6.36 -5.09 -16.03
N TYR A 273 5.90 -5.52 -17.21
CA TYR A 273 4.48 -5.51 -17.58
C TYR A 273 3.52 -6.10 -16.52
N PRO A 274 3.82 -7.27 -15.88
CA PRO A 274 2.94 -7.82 -14.85
C PRO A 274 2.69 -6.86 -13.70
N SER A 275 3.72 -6.14 -13.24
CA SER A 275 3.61 -5.18 -12.15
C SER A 275 2.84 -3.92 -12.55
N ILE A 276 2.89 -3.52 -13.82
CA ILE A 276 2.10 -2.40 -14.35
C ILE A 276 0.61 -2.77 -14.44
N VAL A 277 0.30 -3.98 -14.92
CA VAL A 277 -1.08 -4.51 -14.96
C VAL A 277 -1.67 -4.58 -13.56
N GLU A 278 -0.87 -4.94 -12.56
CA GLU A 278 -1.31 -4.98 -11.17
C GLU A 278 -1.78 -3.60 -10.66
N LEU A 279 -1.27 -2.49 -11.18
CA LEU A 279 -1.76 -1.14 -10.82
C LEU A 279 -3.23 -0.93 -11.23
N GLN A 280 -3.71 -1.60 -12.29
CA GLN A 280 -5.15 -1.61 -12.61
C GLN A 280 -5.95 -2.32 -11.51
N ARG A 281 -5.40 -3.35 -10.87
CA ARG A 281 -6.05 -4.03 -9.74
C ARG A 281 -6.07 -3.12 -8.51
N TRP A 282 -4.97 -2.41 -8.24
CA TRP A 282 -4.87 -1.48 -7.12
C TRP A 282 -5.84 -0.32 -7.25
N TYR A 283 -5.77 0.41 -8.36
CA TYR A 283 -6.42 1.72 -8.48
C TYR A 283 -7.69 1.69 -9.33
N GLY A 284 -7.94 0.63 -10.09
CA GLY A 284 -9.00 0.58 -11.11
C GLY A 284 -10.44 0.65 -10.60
N ALA A 285 -10.66 0.44 -9.29
CA ALA A 285 -11.94 0.69 -8.64
C ALA A 285 -12.23 2.19 -8.41
N ARG A 286 -11.26 3.07 -8.71
CA ARG A 286 -11.32 4.52 -8.56
C ARG A 286 -11.39 5.20 -9.93
N SER A 287 -11.25 6.53 -9.96
CA SER A 287 -11.13 7.32 -11.20
C SER A 287 -9.76 7.13 -11.87
N PHE A 288 -9.41 5.88 -12.15
CA PHE A 288 -8.15 5.44 -12.73
C PHE A 288 -8.39 4.39 -13.82
N GLU A 289 -7.58 4.41 -14.88
CA GLU A 289 -7.51 3.31 -15.84
C GLU A 289 -6.09 3.14 -16.40
N PHE A 290 -5.71 1.88 -16.63
CA PHE A 290 -4.50 1.52 -17.35
C PHE A 290 -4.82 1.23 -18.83
N ILE A 291 -4.06 1.86 -19.71
CA ILE A 291 -4.01 1.59 -21.14
C ILE A 291 -2.66 0.97 -21.50
N SER A 292 -2.74 -0.22 -22.09
CA SER A 292 -1.59 -0.93 -22.62
C SER A 292 -1.44 -0.60 -24.11
N LEU A 293 -0.31 -0.01 -24.51
CA LEU A 293 -0.06 0.38 -25.90
C LEU A 293 1.14 -0.39 -26.47
N SER A 294 0.89 -1.36 -27.32
CA SER A 294 1.93 -2.09 -28.05
C SER A 294 2.45 -1.28 -29.24
N ALA A 295 3.76 -1.13 -29.29
CA ALA A 295 4.56 -0.59 -30.39
C ALA A 295 5.10 -1.69 -31.31
N ASP A 296 4.66 -2.95 -31.16
CA ASP A 296 4.97 -4.01 -32.12
C ASP A 296 4.50 -3.62 -33.54
N ASN A 297 5.02 -4.30 -34.57
CA ASN A 297 4.52 -4.10 -35.92
C ASN A 297 3.13 -4.72 -36.08
N PRO A 298 2.27 -4.20 -36.97
CA PRO A 298 0.92 -4.73 -37.17
C PRO A 298 0.88 -6.23 -37.51
N ASP A 299 1.90 -6.75 -38.22
CA ASP A 299 2.04 -8.17 -38.55
C ASP A 299 2.34 -9.07 -37.33
N LYS A 300 2.63 -8.47 -36.16
CA LYS A 300 2.85 -9.16 -34.89
C LYS A 300 1.65 -9.13 -33.95
N GLU A 301 0.47 -8.70 -34.43
CA GLU A 301 -0.79 -8.65 -33.65
C GLU A 301 -1.06 -9.94 -32.86
N LYS A 302 -0.96 -11.10 -33.51
CA LYS A 302 -1.17 -12.40 -32.85
C LYS A 302 -0.19 -12.61 -31.67
N LYS A 303 1.08 -12.28 -31.86
CA LYS A 303 2.11 -12.44 -30.82
C LYS A 303 1.88 -11.50 -29.64
N ALA A 304 1.48 -10.25 -29.92
CA ALA A 304 1.14 -9.28 -28.89
C ALA A 304 -0.10 -9.74 -28.09
N LEU A 305 -1.15 -10.21 -28.77
CA LEU A 305 -2.35 -10.73 -28.12
C LEU A 305 -2.05 -11.98 -27.26
N GLU A 306 -1.26 -12.93 -27.76
CA GLU A 306 -0.84 -14.12 -27.00
C GLU A 306 -0.06 -13.73 -25.74
N PHE A 307 0.81 -12.71 -25.82
CA PHE A 307 1.51 -12.18 -24.66
C PHE A 307 0.53 -11.61 -23.62
N LEU A 308 -0.40 -10.77 -24.05
CA LEU A 308 -1.40 -10.15 -23.19
C LEU A 308 -2.31 -11.18 -22.50
N GLN A 309 -2.72 -12.22 -23.24
CA GLN A 309 -3.49 -13.34 -22.70
C GLN A 309 -2.70 -14.12 -21.65
N LYS A 310 -1.42 -14.44 -21.95
CA LYS A 310 -0.53 -15.12 -21.00
C LYS A 310 -0.26 -14.29 -19.73
N LYS A 311 -0.27 -12.97 -19.84
CA LYS A 311 -0.12 -12.06 -18.70
C LYS A 311 -1.43 -11.71 -18.00
N HIS A 312 -2.56 -12.26 -18.45
CA HIS A 312 -3.89 -11.96 -17.92
C HIS A 312 -4.10 -10.45 -17.79
N SER A 313 -4.03 -9.75 -18.94
CA SER A 313 -4.14 -8.29 -19.05
C SER A 313 -5.53 -7.86 -19.56
N PRO A 314 -6.59 -7.94 -18.74
CA PRO A 314 -7.95 -7.56 -19.12
C PRO A 314 -8.16 -6.03 -19.05
N VAL A 315 -7.18 -5.28 -19.51
CA VAL A 315 -7.25 -3.81 -19.64
C VAL A 315 -7.53 -3.43 -21.09
N LYS A 316 -7.67 -2.14 -21.37
CA LYS A 316 -7.72 -1.67 -22.76
C LYS A 316 -6.32 -1.84 -23.36
N ASN A 317 -6.17 -2.81 -24.26
CA ASN A 317 -4.93 -3.05 -24.97
C ASN A 317 -5.08 -2.57 -26.41
N TYR A 318 -4.12 -1.76 -26.85
CA TYR A 318 -4.03 -1.24 -28.20
C TYR A 318 -2.73 -1.66 -28.88
N LEU A 319 -2.79 -1.91 -30.17
CA LEU A 319 -1.64 -2.09 -31.06
C LEU A 319 -1.60 -0.92 -32.04
N TYR A 320 -0.43 -0.31 -32.20
CA TYR A 320 -0.25 0.71 -33.22
C TYR A 320 -0.33 0.10 -34.64
N ASP A 321 -1.29 0.57 -35.44
CA ASP A 321 -1.57 0.09 -36.81
C ASP A 321 -0.80 0.87 -37.87
N GLY A 322 0.48 1.13 -37.62
CA GLY A 322 1.36 1.85 -38.53
C GLY A 322 2.78 1.29 -38.54
N GLU A 323 3.43 1.40 -39.69
CA GLU A 323 4.83 0.97 -39.87
C GLU A 323 5.83 2.03 -39.41
N ASP A 324 5.44 3.32 -39.47
CA ASP A 324 6.28 4.45 -39.09
C ASP A 324 6.24 4.70 -37.57
N LYS A 325 7.28 4.24 -36.87
CA LYS A 325 7.39 4.41 -35.41
C LYS A 325 7.58 5.87 -34.99
N TYR A 326 8.04 6.76 -35.86
CA TYR A 326 8.17 8.19 -35.54
C TYR A 326 6.80 8.85 -35.46
N LYS A 327 5.84 8.44 -36.29
CA LYS A 327 4.44 8.88 -36.16
C LYS A 327 3.81 8.40 -34.86
N LEU A 328 4.13 7.19 -34.39
CA LEU A 328 3.72 6.72 -33.07
C LEU A 328 4.30 7.61 -31.96
N ILE A 329 5.60 7.90 -32.02
CA ILE A 329 6.26 8.78 -31.05
C ILE A 329 5.55 10.14 -31.00
N GLU A 330 5.36 10.79 -32.16
CA GLU A 330 4.66 12.07 -32.25
C GLU A 330 3.18 12.01 -31.82
N ALA A 331 2.53 10.84 -31.94
CA ALA A 331 1.16 10.61 -31.53
C ALA A 331 1.01 10.46 -30.02
N VAL A 332 1.96 9.77 -29.39
CA VAL A 332 2.00 9.53 -27.94
C VAL A 332 2.45 10.77 -27.20
N ASP A 333 3.65 11.27 -27.50
CA ASP A 333 4.27 12.38 -26.78
C ASP A 333 5.49 12.90 -27.56
N ARG A 334 5.48 14.18 -27.94
CA ARG A 334 6.59 14.77 -28.71
C ARG A 334 7.89 14.91 -27.89
N GLU A 335 7.81 14.79 -26.57
CA GLU A 335 8.98 14.75 -25.67
C GLU A 335 9.60 13.35 -25.56
N TRP A 336 8.89 12.30 -26.00
CA TRP A 336 9.42 10.94 -26.00
C TRP A 336 10.46 10.77 -27.10
N ASN A 337 11.63 10.22 -26.76
CA ASN A 337 12.70 9.97 -27.74
C ASN A 337 12.63 8.59 -28.44
N GLY A 338 11.56 7.83 -28.20
CA GLY A 338 11.32 6.54 -28.85
C GLY A 338 11.85 5.30 -28.12
N ALA A 339 12.59 5.45 -27.02
CA ALA A 339 13.03 4.31 -26.24
C ALA A 339 11.87 3.66 -25.46
N LEU A 340 11.81 2.33 -25.48
CA LEU A 340 10.84 1.54 -24.73
C LEU A 340 11.49 0.92 -23.47
N PRO A 341 10.72 0.68 -22.38
CA PRO A 341 9.32 1.09 -22.21
C PRO A 341 9.19 2.61 -22.00
N TYR A 342 7.98 3.12 -22.21
CA TYR A 342 7.65 4.52 -21.94
C TYR A 342 6.32 4.62 -21.17
N THR A 343 6.34 5.23 -20.00
CA THR A 343 5.17 5.29 -19.10
C THR A 343 4.72 6.72 -18.88
N LEU A 344 3.41 6.95 -18.97
CA LEU A 344 2.77 8.25 -18.82
C LEU A 344 1.63 8.20 -17.81
N LEU A 345 1.45 9.27 -17.03
CA LEU A 345 0.15 9.58 -16.42
C LEU A 345 -0.46 10.78 -17.13
N VAL A 346 -1.72 10.62 -17.55
CA VAL A 346 -2.45 11.61 -18.35
C VAL A 346 -3.76 11.96 -17.64
N GLU A 347 -3.93 13.24 -17.32
CA GLU A 347 -5.15 13.79 -16.73
C GLU A 347 -6.30 13.83 -17.75
N PRO A 348 -7.56 13.93 -17.31
CA PRO A 348 -8.68 14.35 -18.15
C PRO A 348 -8.33 15.60 -18.96
N GLY A 349 -8.58 15.56 -20.27
CA GLY A 349 -8.22 16.63 -21.20
C GLY A 349 -6.80 16.55 -21.78
N GLY A 350 -6.06 15.48 -21.46
CA GLY A 350 -4.84 15.08 -22.17
C GLY A 350 -3.55 15.71 -21.67
N LYS A 351 -3.58 16.37 -20.50
CA LYS A 351 -2.37 16.90 -19.87
C LYS A 351 -1.55 15.75 -19.28
N ILE A 352 -0.32 15.60 -19.77
CA ILE A 352 0.66 14.64 -19.24
C ILE A 352 1.28 15.22 -17.97
N VAL A 353 1.12 14.52 -16.84
CA VAL A 353 1.61 14.93 -15.51
C VAL A 353 2.77 14.07 -14.99
N TYR A 354 3.05 12.96 -15.65
CA TYR A 354 4.18 12.09 -15.35
C TYR A 354 4.72 11.47 -16.64
N ARG A 355 6.05 11.36 -16.72
CA ARG A 355 6.78 10.70 -17.80
C ARG A 355 7.89 9.86 -17.21
N ASN A 356 8.03 8.63 -17.66
CA ASN A 356 9.20 7.81 -17.36
C ASN A 356 9.67 7.09 -18.62
N GLN A 357 10.96 7.24 -18.91
CA GLN A 357 11.62 6.53 -19.99
C GLN A 357 12.47 5.39 -19.44
N GLY A 358 12.33 4.21 -20.04
CA GLY A 358 12.94 2.99 -19.54
C GLY A 358 12.09 2.36 -18.45
N THR A 359 12.69 1.39 -17.74
CA THR A 359 12.00 0.68 -16.66
C THR A 359 11.54 1.65 -15.58
N VAL A 360 10.30 1.52 -15.14
CA VAL A 360 9.74 2.44 -14.14
C VAL A 360 10.09 2.00 -12.73
N ASP A 361 10.40 2.97 -11.87
CA ASP A 361 10.36 2.75 -10.43
C ASP A 361 8.88 2.67 -9.99
N LEU A 362 8.45 1.47 -9.58
CA LEU A 362 7.06 1.23 -9.22
C LEU A 362 6.63 2.00 -7.97
N LEU A 363 7.53 2.24 -7.02
CA LEU A 363 7.19 3.00 -5.82
C LEU A 363 6.98 4.47 -6.17
N GLU A 364 7.86 5.06 -6.98
CA GLU A 364 7.70 6.43 -7.45
C GLU A 364 6.42 6.60 -8.28
N LEU A 365 6.12 5.65 -9.18
CA LEU A 365 4.89 5.67 -9.97
C LEU A 365 3.64 5.57 -9.09
N LYS A 366 3.62 4.64 -8.13
CA LYS A 366 2.50 4.50 -7.19
C LYS A 366 2.29 5.77 -6.38
N ARG A 367 3.37 6.41 -5.91
CA ARG A 367 3.32 7.72 -5.22
C ARG A 367 2.73 8.80 -6.12
N ALA A 368 3.22 8.92 -7.35
CA ALA A 368 2.67 9.87 -8.32
C ALA A 368 1.17 9.66 -8.56
N ILE A 369 0.69 8.42 -8.52
CA ILE A 369 -0.74 8.08 -8.62
C ILE A 369 -1.49 8.52 -7.35
N VAL A 370 -1.09 8.08 -6.16
CA VAL A 370 -1.88 8.31 -4.93
C VAL A 370 -1.75 9.73 -4.36
N GLU A 371 -0.74 10.49 -4.77
CA GLU A 371 -0.61 11.91 -4.42
C GLU A 371 -1.34 12.81 -5.41
N HIS A 372 -1.79 12.27 -6.55
CA HIS A 372 -2.57 13.01 -7.53
C HIS A 372 -3.97 13.36 -6.96
N PRO A 373 -4.46 14.60 -7.13
CA PRO A 373 -5.76 15.03 -6.57
C PRO A 373 -6.99 14.22 -7.02
N LEU A 374 -6.93 13.59 -8.21
CA LEU A 374 -8.00 12.71 -8.71
C LEU A 374 -8.07 11.36 -7.97
N ILE A 375 -6.99 10.97 -7.32
CA ILE A 375 -6.86 9.72 -6.57
C ILE A 375 -6.75 10.09 -5.10
N GLY A 376 -5.61 10.54 -4.60
CA GLY A 376 -5.46 10.89 -3.19
C GLY A 376 -5.33 9.65 -2.27
N ARG A 377 -4.69 9.86 -1.11
CA ARG A 377 -4.44 8.82 -0.09
C ARG A 377 -5.63 8.58 0.85
N PHE A 378 -6.61 9.48 0.84
CA PHE A 378 -7.74 9.49 1.76
C PHE A 378 -9.05 9.78 1.00
N TYR A 379 -10.18 9.68 1.69
CA TYR A 379 -11.52 9.98 1.17
C TYR A 379 -11.78 11.47 0.90
#